data_AF-A0A9Q0FGF8-F1
#
_entry.id   AF-A0A9Q0FGF8-F1
#
_cell.length_a   1.000
_cell.length_b   1.000
_cell.length_c   1.000
_cell.angle_alpha   90.00
_cell.angle_beta   90.00
_cell.angle_gamma   90.00
#
_symmetry.space_group_name_H-M   'P 1'
#
loop_
_entity.id
_entity.type
_entity.pdbx_description
1 polymer ?
#
loop_
_entity_poly.entity_id
_entity_poly.type
_entity_poly.pdbx_seq_one_letter_code
_entity_poly.pdbx_strand_id
1 'polypeptide(L)'
;MGGQSGAETSSFMVDFLRQTGGLAVIDGGLATELERHGADLNDPLWSAKCLLTSPHLIRAVHLDYLQAGADIIITASYQATIQGFEAKGFSTEQSEALLKKSVEIAREARDIYNESCRKVIPDGNIEDKVLKQRPILVAASVGSYGAYLADGSEYSGNYGDAVTLQTLKDFHRRRVQVLAEAGPDIIAFETIPNKVEAQVTNKPILVYPNSGESYDGERKEWVQNTGVSDEDFVSYVNKWCEDGASLVGGCCRTTPNTIKAIYRRLVDIPAALPL
;
A
#
# COMPACT_ATOMS: atom_id res chain seq x y z
N MET A 1 -7.11 -15.34 30.36
CA MET A 1 -6.95 -13.88 30.23
C MET A 1 -6.75 -13.59 28.76
N GLY A 2 -7.77 -13.12 28.05
CA GLY A 2 -7.69 -12.87 26.61
C GLY A 2 -8.86 -12.00 26.20
N GLY A 3 -8.57 -10.76 25.79
CA GLY A 3 -9.61 -9.78 25.44
C GLY A 3 -9.18 -8.32 25.32
N GLN A 4 -7.91 -7.96 25.51
CA GLN A 4 -7.48 -6.55 25.49
C GLN A 4 -6.93 -6.03 24.15
N SER A 5 -6.43 -6.89 23.25
CA SER A 5 -5.72 -6.42 22.04
C SER A 5 -6.61 -5.75 20.98
N GLY A 6 -7.91 -6.08 20.94
CA GLY A 6 -8.86 -5.50 19.98
C GLY A 6 -9.27 -4.06 20.31
N ALA A 7 -9.36 -3.72 21.60
CA ALA A 7 -9.77 -2.40 22.06
C ALA A 7 -8.65 -1.35 21.86
N GLU A 8 -7.39 -1.71 22.17
CA GLU A 8 -6.22 -0.84 22.00
C GLU A 8 -5.91 -0.56 20.51
N THR A 9 -6.05 -1.57 19.63
CA THR A 9 -5.87 -1.39 18.19
C THR A 9 -6.92 -0.42 17.60
N SER A 10 -8.16 -0.46 18.12
CA SER A 10 -9.20 0.48 17.71
C SER A 10 -8.91 1.92 18.16
N SER A 11 -8.29 2.11 19.33
CA SER A 11 -7.91 3.45 19.80
C SER A 11 -6.77 4.04 18.97
N PHE A 12 -5.77 3.25 18.60
CA PHE A 12 -4.62 3.71 17.80
C PHE A 12 -5.06 4.33 16.46
N MET A 13 -5.87 3.62 15.68
CA MET A 13 -6.33 4.13 14.37
C MET A 13 -7.28 5.31 14.52
N VAL A 14 -8.14 5.31 15.55
CA VAL A 14 -9.01 6.46 15.86
C VAL A 14 -8.18 7.69 16.22
N ASP A 15 -7.14 7.54 17.03
CA ASP A 15 -6.24 8.63 17.42
C ASP A 15 -5.41 9.13 16.24
N PHE A 16 -4.96 8.23 15.36
CA PHE A 16 -4.29 8.59 14.10
C PHE A 16 -5.23 9.40 13.20
N LEU A 17 -6.44 8.92 12.95
CA LEU A 17 -7.44 9.64 12.14
C LEU A 17 -7.78 10.99 12.74
N ARG A 18 -7.90 11.11 14.06
CA ARG A 18 -8.10 12.41 14.73
C ARG A 18 -6.95 13.38 14.43
N GLN A 19 -5.71 12.91 14.43
CA GLN A 19 -4.54 13.73 14.14
C GLN A 19 -4.42 14.15 12.67
N THR A 20 -5.04 13.40 11.74
CA THR A 20 -5.09 13.74 10.31
C THR A 20 -6.35 14.52 9.92
N GLY A 21 -7.25 14.83 10.86
CA GLY A 21 -8.47 15.61 10.61
C GLY A 21 -9.72 14.79 10.30
N GLY A 22 -9.72 13.51 10.67
CA GLY A 22 -10.82 12.55 10.50
C GLY A 22 -10.65 11.62 9.28
N LEU A 23 -9.75 11.97 8.37
CA LEU A 23 -9.47 11.24 7.13
C LEU A 23 -7.95 11.11 6.96
N ALA A 24 -7.47 10.03 6.36
CA ALA A 24 -6.05 9.88 6.03
C ALA A 24 -5.83 9.44 4.59
N VAL A 25 -4.74 9.93 4.00
CA VAL A 25 -4.36 9.65 2.61
C VAL A 25 -3.39 8.47 2.56
N ILE A 26 -3.72 7.47 1.75
CA ILE A 26 -2.81 6.37 1.42
C ILE A 26 -2.07 6.71 0.12
N ASP A 27 -0.88 6.15 -0.06
CA ASP A 27 -0.11 6.27 -1.28
C ASP A 27 -0.76 5.62 -2.51
N GLY A 28 -0.01 5.58 -3.61
CA GLY A 28 -0.47 5.18 -4.93
C GLY A 28 0.24 3.95 -5.50
N GLY A 29 0.11 3.74 -6.82
CA GLY A 29 0.74 2.64 -7.54
C GLY A 29 2.27 2.70 -7.49
N LEU A 30 2.89 1.72 -6.83
CA LEU A 30 4.36 1.63 -6.72
C LEU A 30 5.04 1.31 -8.06
N ALA A 31 4.49 0.35 -8.82
CA ALA A 31 5.07 -0.08 -10.10
C ALA A 31 5.19 1.08 -11.10
N THR A 32 4.10 1.84 -11.26
CA THR A 32 4.02 2.96 -12.20
C THR A 32 5.08 4.02 -11.93
N GLU A 33 5.33 4.33 -10.67
CA GLU A 33 6.37 5.30 -10.31
C GLU A 33 7.78 4.71 -10.40
N LEU A 34 7.98 3.43 -10.08
CA LEU A 34 9.27 2.79 -10.30
C LEU A 34 9.67 2.81 -11.79
N GLU A 35 8.74 2.56 -12.71
CA GLU A 35 8.99 2.68 -14.16
C GLU A 35 9.36 4.12 -14.56
N ARG A 36 8.66 5.13 -14.02
CA ARG A 36 8.99 6.55 -14.25
C ARG A 36 10.37 6.93 -13.73
N HIS A 37 10.80 6.31 -12.64
CA HIS A 37 12.15 6.43 -12.10
C HIS A 37 13.19 5.54 -12.84
N GLY A 38 12.78 4.85 -13.91
CA GLY A 38 13.66 4.09 -14.81
C GLY A 38 13.90 2.64 -14.40
N ALA A 39 13.09 2.07 -13.50
CA ALA A 39 13.19 0.65 -13.15
C ALA A 39 12.65 -0.25 -14.27
N ASP A 40 13.32 -1.39 -14.48
CA ASP A 40 12.85 -2.45 -15.37
C ASP A 40 12.02 -3.49 -14.60
N LEU A 41 10.71 -3.45 -14.82
CA LEU A 41 9.72 -4.31 -14.15
C LEU A 41 9.33 -5.56 -14.97
N ASN A 42 10.09 -5.92 -16.01
CA ASN A 42 9.85 -7.13 -16.81
C ASN A 42 10.23 -8.44 -16.06
N ASP A 43 9.75 -8.61 -14.84
CA ASP A 43 9.82 -9.86 -14.06
C ASP A 43 8.51 -10.04 -13.27
N PRO A 44 7.90 -11.24 -13.24
CA PRO A 44 6.74 -11.52 -12.39
C PRO A 44 6.94 -11.19 -10.90
N LEU A 45 8.19 -11.10 -10.44
CA LEU A 45 8.57 -10.69 -9.09
C LEU A 45 9.33 -9.35 -9.11
N TRP A 46 8.87 -8.39 -9.91
CA TRP A 46 9.51 -7.09 -10.09
C TRP A 46 9.75 -6.36 -8.76
N SER A 47 8.81 -6.40 -7.80
CA SER A 47 8.95 -5.69 -6.52
C SER A 47 10.11 -6.27 -5.70
N ALA A 48 10.20 -7.59 -5.71
CA ALA A 48 11.24 -8.41 -5.15
C ALA A 48 12.62 -8.13 -5.80
N LYS A 49 12.69 -8.02 -7.12
CA LYS A 49 13.88 -7.61 -7.88
C LYS A 49 14.33 -6.20 -7.48
N CYS A 50 13.41 -5.24 -7.42
CA CYS A 50 13.71 -3.86 -7.04
C CYS A 50 14.26 -3.74 -5.62
N LEU A 51 13.82 -4.56 -4.66
CA LEU A 51 14.38 -4.59 -3.30
C LEU A 51 15.87 -4.98 -3.27
N LEU A 52 16.30 -5.81 -4.22
CA LEU A 52 17.69 -6.23 -4.39
C LEU A 52 18.49 -5.18 -5.16
N THR A 53 18.05 -4.86 -6.38
CA THR A 53 18.86 -4.13 -7.35
C THR A 53 18.73 -2.63 -7.23
N SER A 54 17.55 -2.15 -6.83
CA SER A 54 17.16 -0.73 -6.92
C SER A 54 16.44 -0.21 -5.67
N PRO A 55 16.90 -0.51 -4.43
CA PRO A 55 16.21 -0.09 -3.21
C PRO A 55 16.13 1.43 -3.07
N HIS A 56 17.07 2.16 -3.68
CA HIS A 56 17.08 3.62 -3.72
C HIS A 56 15.89 4.19 -4.52
N LEU A 57 15.41 3.51 -5.57
CA LEU A 57 14.23 3.92 -6.33
C LEU A 57 12.96 3.71 -5.52
N ILE A 58 12.84 2.59 -4.80
CA ILE A 58 11.70 2.36 -3.88
C ILE A 58 11.62 3.48 -2.84
N ARG A 59 12.76 3.86 -2.26
CA ARG A 59 12.83 4.98 -1.31
C ARG A 59 12.41 6.31 -1.95
N ALA A 60 12.84 6.57 -3.19
CA ALA A 60 12.47 7.78 -3.91
C ALA A 60 10.95 7.84 -4.14
N VAL A 61 10.33 6.75 -4.58
CA VAL A 61 8.88 6.68 -4.79
C VAL A 61 8.11 6.90 -3.48
N HIS A 62 8.53 6.30 -2.36
CA HIS A 62 7.89 6.59 -1.06
C HIS A 62 8.01 8.07 -0.69
N LEU A 63 9.17 8.70 -0.92
CA LEU A 63 9.36 10.13 -0.67
C LEU A 63 8.46 10.99 -1.56
N ASP A 64 8.27 10.61 -2.83
CA ASP A 64 7.38 11.32 -3.76
C ASP A 64 5.93 11.27 -3.27
N TYR A 65 5.45 10.13 -2.79
CA TYR A 65 4.11 10.01 -2.20
C TYR A 65 3.95 10.81 -0.89
N LEU A 66 4.95 10.80 -0.02
CA LEU A 66 4.92 11.63 1.20
C LEU A 66 4.89 13.13 0.85
N GLN A 67 5.69 13.55 -0.15
CA GLN A 67 5.71 14.92 -0.66
C GLN A 67 4.44 15.28 -1.45
N ALA A 68 3.67 14.30 -1.90
CA ALA A 68 2.35 14.51 -2.49
C ALA A 68 1.24 14.68 -1.45
N GLY A 69 1.44 14.19 -0.22
CA GLY A 69 0.46 14.33 0.86
C GLY A 69 0.04 13.02 1.52
N ALA A 70 0.64 11.87 1.17
CA ALA A 70 0.32 10.60 1.81
C ALA A 70 0.60 10.63 3.33
N ASP A 71 -0.33 10.11 4.11
CA ASP A 71 -0.23 9.87 5.55
C ASP A 71 0.12 8.40 5.84
N ILE A 72 -0.13 7.50 4.90
CA ILE A 72 0.23 6.08 4.95
C ILE A 72 0.99 5.72 3.68
N ILE A 73 2.17 5.13 3.82
CA ILE A 73 2.91 4.51 2.71
C ILE A 73 2.94 2.99 2.84
N ILE A 74 2.71 2.29 1.73
CA ILE A 74 2.61 0.83 1.67
C ILE A 74 3.93 0.24 1.15
N THR A 75 4.49 -0.73 1.86
CA THR A 75 5.80 -1.31 1.53
C THR A 75 5.80 -2.09 0.22
N ALA A 76 6.96 -2.23 -0.41
CA ALA A 76 7.16 -3.00 -1.66
C ALA A 76 7.10 -4.54 -1.48
N SER A 77 6.16 -5.05 -0.67
CA SER A 77 6.07 -6.47 -0.29
C SER A 77 4.84 -7.23 -0.81
N TYR A 78 4.04 -6.62 -1.70
CA TYR A 78 2.82 -7.22 -2.27
C TYR A 78 3.05 -8.65 -2.82
N GLN A 79 3.92 -8.77 -3.82
CA GLN A 79 4.32 -10.06 -4.42
C GLN A 79 5.52 -10.72 -3.75
N ALA A 80 6.15 -10.06 -2.77
CA ALA A 80 7.27 -10.61 -2.04
C ALA A 80 6.76 -11.75 -1.14
N THR A 81 6.99 -12.98 -1.57
CA THR A 81 6.60 -14.21 -0.85
C THR A 81 7.83 -15.07 -0.69
N ILE A 82 7.94 -15.77 0.45
CA ILE A 82 9.08 -16.67 0.70
C ILE A 82 9.12 -17.73 -0.41
N GLN A 83 7.97 -18.30 -0.75
CA GLN A 83 7.82 -19.31 -1.80
C GLN A 83 8.15 -18.76 -3.20
N GLY A 84 7.75 -17.52 -3.52
CA GLY A 84 8.09 -16.88 -4.79
C GLY A 84 9.60 -16.64 -4.93
N PHE A 85 10.25 -16.20 -3.85
CA PHE A 85 11.70 -16.03 -3.82
C PHE A 85 12.45 -17.36 -3.91
N GLU A 86 12.03 -18.39 -3.17
CA GLU A 86 12.63 -19.72 -3.23
C GLU A 86 12.53 -20.34 -4.63
N ALA A 87 11.41 -20.13 -5.34
CA ALA A 87 11.26 -20.55 -6.74
C ALA A 87 12.25 -19.86 -7.70
N LYS A 88 12.83 -18.72 -7.31
CA LYS A 88 13.91 -18.02 -8.05
C LYS A 88 15.32 -18.35 -7.53
N GLY A 89 15.44 -19.28 -6.58
CA GLY A 89 16.73 -19.74 -6.05
C GLY A 89 17.28 -18.97 -4.86
N PHE A 90 16.46 -18.14 -4.21
CA PHE A 90 16.84 -17.51 -2.93
C PHE A 90 16.67 -18.49 -1.77
N SER A 91 17.51 -18.38 -0.75
CA SER A 91 17.27 -19.08 0.51
C SER A 91 16.10 -18.45 1.28
N THR A 92 15.54 -19.20 2.23
CA THR A 92 14.53 -18.67 3.16
C THR A 92 15.04 -17.42 3.88
N GLU A 93 16.29 -17.43 4.35
CA GLU A 93 16.90 -16.28 5.05
C GLU A 93 17.02 -15.05 4.15
N GLN A 94 17.41 -15.24 2.89
CA GLN A 94 17.47 -14.14 1.92
C GLN A 94 16.07 -13.58 1.64
N SER A 95 15.08 -14.46 1.52
CA SER A 95 13.67 -14.10 1.30
C SER A 95 13.12 -13.26 2.45
N GLU A 96 13.38 -13.70 3.69
CA GLU A 96 12.99 -12.97 4.90
C GLU A 96 13.72 -11.63 5.03
N ALA A 97 15.00 -11.58 4.67
CA ALA A 97 15.77 -10.34 4.66
C ALA A 97 15.18 -9.31 3.68
N LEU A 98 14.71 -9.74 2.51
CA LEU A 98 14.07 -8.84 1.54
C LEU A 98 12.73 -8.31 2.02
N LEU A 99 11.93 -9.14 2.70
CA LEU A 99 10.69 -8.70 3.35
C LEU A 99 10.99 -7.62 4.39
N LYS A 100 11.97 -7.84 5.27
CA LYS A 100 12.39 -6.84 6.28
C LYS A 100 12.88 -5.55 5.63
N LYS A 101 13.71 -5.68 4.59
CA LYS A 101 14.25 -4.55 3.83
C LYS A 101 13.16 -3.67 3.21
N SER A 102 12.03 -4.24 2.79
CA SER A 102 10.90 -3.45 2.27
C SER A 102 10.31 -2.49 3.32
N VAL A 103 10.24 -2.92 4.58
CA VAL A 103 9.77 -2.10 5.70
C VAL A 103 10.83 -1.08 6.12
N GLU A 104 12.11 -1.48 6.14
CA GLU A 104 13.23 -0.60 6.45
C GLU A 104 13.29 0.58 5.48
N ILE A 105 13.18 0.34 4.17
CA ILE A 105 13.20 1.39 3.14
C ILE A 105 12.05 2.39 3.32
N ALA A 106 10.83 1.92 3.61
CA ALA A 106 9.68 2.80 3.84
C ALA A 106 9.87 3.64 5.11
N ARG A 107 10.41 3.07 6.19
CA ARG A 107 10.74 3.80 7.41
C ARG A 107 11.82 4.84 7.20
N GLU A 108 12.88 4.51 6.45
CA GLU A 108 13.91 5.47 6.03
C GLU A 108 13.29 6.65 5.26
N ALA A 109 12.38 6.38 4.32
CA ALA A 109 11.69 7.44 3.57
C ALA A 109 10.90 8.36 4.49
N ARG A 110 10.15 7.79 5.46
CA ARG A 110 9.44 8.57 6.49
C ARG A 110 10.39 9.44 7.31
N ASP A 111 11.52 8.88 7.76
CA ASP A 111 12.47 9.59 8.60
C ASP A 111 13.12 10.76 7.84
N ILE A 112 13.50 10.54 6.57
CA ILE A 112 14.03 11.58 5.67
C ILE A 112 12.99 12.69 5.43
N TYR A 113 11.73 12.33 5.18
CA TYR A 113 10.66 13.30 5.00
C TYR A 113 10.45 14.14 6.28
N ASN A 114 10.41 13.49 7.44
CA ASN A 114 10.25 14.17 8.73
C ASN A 114 11.39 15.13 9.02
N GLU A 115 12.63 14.72 8.74
CA GLU A 115 13.80 15.60 8.89
C GLU A 115 13.71 16.80 7.93
N SER A 116 13.30 16.56 6.69
CA SER A 116 13.09 17.64 5.70
C SER A 116 12.05 18.64 6.19
N CYS A 117 10.92 18.17 6.73
CA CYS A 117 9.88 19.04 7.28
C CYS A 117 10.34 19.86 8.50
N ARG A 118 11.31 19.38 9.31
CA ARG A 118 11.88 20.16 10.42
C ARG A 118 12.81 21.28 9.96
N LYS A 119 13.40 21.14 8.77
CA LYS A 119 14.34 22.12 8.20
C LYS A 119 13.65 23.23 7.43
N VAL A 120 12.37 23.07 7.06
CA VAL A 120 11.60 24.10 6.35
C VAL A 120 11.19 25.21 7.31
N ILE A 121 11.53 26.45 6.94
CA ILE A 121 11.10 27.68 7.62
C ILE A 121 9.64 27.99 7.17
N PRO A 122 8.74 28.52 8.02
CA PRO A 122 7.30 28.66 7.74
C PRO A 122 6.90 29.36 6.43
N ASP A 123 7.79 30.14 5.81
CA ASP A 123 7.53 30.89 4.57
C ASP A 123 8.12 30.26 3.30
N GLY A 124 8.72 29.06 3.40
CA GLY A 124 9.31 28.36 2.26
C GLY A 124 8.35 27.37 1.60
N ASN A 125 7.33 27.85 0.89
CA ASN A 125 6.62 27.01 -0.08
C ASN A 125 7.59 26.68 -1.21
N ILE A 126 8.21 25.49 -1.15
CA ILE A 126 8.85 24.91 -2.33
C ILE A 126 7.69 24.46 -3.22
N GLU A 127 7.52 25.15 -4.36
CA GLU A 127 6.46 24.86 -5.32
C GLU A 127 6.37 23.33 -5.56
N ASP A 128 5.14 22.82 -5.49
CA ASP A 128 4.76 21.42 -5.72
C ASP A 128 5.12 20.35 -4.67
N LYS A 129 5.63 20.68 -3.48
CA LYS A 129 5.83 19.68 -2.41
C LYS A 129 5.06 20.01 -1.13
N VAL A 130 4.30 19.05 -0.62
CA VAL A 130 3.63 19.13 0.68
C VAL A 130 4.65 18.77 1.76
N LEU A 131 5.32 19.78 2.33
CA LEU A 131 6.26 19.62 3.45
C LEU A 131 5.60 20.10 4.75
N LYS A 132 4.88 19.19 5.41
CA LYS A 132 4.15 19.46 6.66
C LYS A 132 4.42 18.35 7.67
N GLN A 133 4.71 18.74 8.92
CA GLN A 133 4.75 17.82 10.06
C GLN A 133 3.37 17.22 10.30
N ARG A 134 3.28 15.89 10.26
CA ARG A 134 2.06 15.12 10.48
C ARG A 134 2.42 13.68 10.88
N PRO A 135 1.53 12.92 11.54
CA PRO A 135 1.76 11.49 11.75
C PRO A 135 1.82 10.78 10.39
N ILE A 136 2.79 9.87 10.24
CA ILE A 136 2.95 9.05 9.02
C ILE A 136 3.10 7.59 9.44
N LEU A 137 2.24 6.74 8.87
CA LEU A 137 2.30 5.29 9.07
C LEU A 137 3.00 4.58 7.91
N VAL A 138 3.73 3.53 8.24
CA VAL A 138 4.25 2.54 7.31
C VAL A 138 3.38 1.29 7.42
N ALA A 139 2.74 0.93 6.31
CA ALA A 139 1.92 -0.25 6.20
C ALA A 139 2.67 -1.37 5.47
N ALA A 140 2.89 -2.50 6.14
CA ALA A 140 3.47 -3.66 5.49
C ALA A 140 2.45 -4.34 4.57
N SER A 141 2.71 -4.34 3.26
CA SER A 141 1.86 -4.96 2.25
C SER A 141 1.93 -6.49 2.30
N VAL A 142 0.76 -7.13 2.21
CA VAL A 142 0.57 -8.57 2.08
C VAL A 142 -0.44 -8.81 0.94
N GLY A 143 0.05 -9.13 -0.25
CA GLY A 143 -0.80 -9.50 -1.39
C GLY A 143 -1.43 -10.89 -1.26
N SER A 144 -2.48 -11.15 -2.04
CA SER A 144 -3.16 -12.46 -2.05
C SER A 144 -2.28 -13.61 -2.54
N TYR A 145 -2.74 -14.83 -2.29
CA TYR A 145 -2.22 -16.05 -2.88
C TYR A 145 -2.28 -16.00 -4.41
N GLY A 146 -3.34 -15.39 -4.97
CA GLY A 146 -3.45 -15.17 -6.42
C GLY A 146 -2.29 -14.37 -6.99
N ALA A 147 -1.79 -13.37 -6.26
CA ALA A 147 -0.64 -12.56 -6.69
C ALA A 147 0.67 -13.37 -6.76
N TYR A 148 0.79 -14.43 -5.95
CA TYR A 148 1.89 -15.37 -6.01
C TYR A 148 1.80 -16.29 -7.24
N LEU A 149 0.59 -16.70 -7.64
CA LEU A 149 0.40 -17.56 -8.82
C LEU A 149 0.78 -16.87 -10.13
N ALA A 150 0.69 -15.54 -10.19
CA ALA A 150 1.04 -14.72 -11.35
C ALA A 150 0.29 -15.10 -12.64
N ASP A 151 -0.95 -15.58 -12.49
CA ASP A 151 -1.86 -16.03 -13.56
C ASP A 151 -3.15 -15.18 -13.64
N GLY A 152 -3.20 -14.07 -12.89
CA GLY A 152 -4.37 -13.19 -12.81
C GLY A 152 -5.43 -13.66 -11.80
N SER A 153 -5.19 -14.74 -11.04
CA SER A 153 -6.13 -15.22 -10.03
C SER A 153 -6.36 -14.21 -8.88
N GLU A 154 -5.50 -13.21 -8.73
CA GLU A 154 -5.73 -12.06 -7.83
C GLU A 154 -6.97 -11.21 -8.20
N TYR A 155 -7.51 -11.38 -9.41
CA TYR A 155 -8.76 -10.72 -9.84
C TYR A 155 -9.98 -11.66 -9.82
N SER A 156 -9.77 -12.96 -10.01
CA SER A 156 -10.86 -13.95 -10.04
C SER A 156 -11.17 -14.55 -8.66
N GLY A 157 -10.15 -14.66 -7.80
CA GLY A 157 -10.20 -15.40 -6.54
C GLY A 157 -10.38 -16.90 -6.69
N ASN A 158 -10.22 -17.46 -7.89
CA ASN A 158 -10.29 -18.90 -8.12
C ASN A 158 -8.89 -19.53 -8.06
N TYR A 159 -8.57 -20.18 -6.94
CA TYR A 159 -7.27 -20.84 -6.73
C TYR A 159 -7.32 -22.36 -6.94
N GLY A 160 -8.48 -22.89 -7.36
CA GLY A 160 -8.75 -24.32 -7.47
C GLY A 160 -9.11 -24.99 -6.14
N ASP A 161 -9.80 -26.14 -6.24
CA ASP A 161 -10.41 -26.84 -5.09
C ASP A 161 -9.40 -27.40 -4.07
N ALA A 162 -8.13 -27.52 -4.47
CA ALA A 162 -7.06 -28.00 -3.58
C ALA A 162 -6.60 -26.95 -2.56
N VAL A 163 -6.91 -25.67 -2.78
CA VAL A 163 -6.45 -24.57 -1.92
C VAL A 163 -7.45 -24.37 -0.76
N THR A 164 -7.07 -24.87 0.41
CA THR A 164 -7.89 -24.79 1.63
C THR A 164 -7.57 -23.55 2.47
N LEU A 165 -8.43 -23.23 3.44
CA LEU A 165 -8.13 -22.21 4.45
C LEU A 165 -6.81 -22.49 5.19
N GLN A 166 -6.51 -23.76 5.47
CA GLN A 166 -5.27 -24.13 6.15
C GLN A 166 -4.06 -23.86 5.26
N THR A 167 -4.15 -24.20 3.97
CA THR A 167 -3.12 -23.89 2.96
C THR A 167 -2.82 -22.39 2.93
N LEU A 168 -3.86 -21.55 2.90
CA LEU A 168 -3.72 -20.09 2.86
C LEU A 168 -3.14 -19.53 4.17
N LYS A 169 -3.56 -20.06 5.33
CA LYS A 169 -2.96 -19.71 6.63
C LYS A 169 -1.47 -20.04 6.66
N ASP A 170 -1.09 -21.22 6.20
CA ASP A 170 0.31 -21.66 6.21
C ASP A 170 1.17 -20.84 5.23
N PHE A 171 0.61 -20.50 4.06
CA PHE A 171 1.24 -19.61 3.09
C PHE A 171 1.54 -18.22 3.67
N HIS A 172 0.55 -17.58 4.32
CA HIS A 172 0.71 -16.21 4.84
C HIS A 172 1.49 -16.12 6.15
N ARG A 173 1.41 -17.14 7.03
CA ARG A 173 1.83 -17.04 8.43
C ARG A 173 3.25 -16.53 8.60
N ARG A 174 4.23 -17.13 7.92
CA ARG A 174 5.64 -16.76 8.12
C ARG A 174 5.95 -15.39 7.55
N ARG A 175 5.41 -15.07 6.37
CA ARG A 175 5.54 -13.72 5.77
C ARG A 175 5.01 -12.64 6.69
N VAL A 176 3.81 -12.82 7.25
CA VAL A 176 3.20 -11.87 8.18
C VAL A 176 4.02 -11.71 9.45
N GLN A 177 4.56 -12.80 10.01
CA GLN A 177 5.45 -12.74 11.18
C GLN A 177 6.71 -11.91 10.89
N VAL A 178 7.39 -12.21 9.77
CA VAL A 178 8.62 -11.51 9.36
C VAL A 178 8.37 -10.03 9.12
N LEU A 179 7.27 -9.67 8.46
CA LEU A 179 6.88 -8.28 8.26
C LEU A 179 6.55 -7.60 9.59
N ALA A 180 5.81 -8.25 10.49
CA ALA A 180 5.51 -7.69 11.82
C ALA A 180 6.78 -7.46 12.66
N GLU A 181 7.74 -8.39 12.62
CA GLU A 181 9.03 -8.28 13.30
C GLU A 181 9.90 -7.12 12.77
N ALA A 182 9.71 -6.71 11.51
CA ALA A 182 10.42 -5.58 10.90
C ALA A 182 9.95 -4.20 11.44
N GLY A 183 8.86 -4.18 12.20
CA GLY A 183 8.32 -2.98 12.85
C GLY A 183 7.61 -1.99 11.92
N PRO A 184 6.68 -2.40 11.04
CA PRO A 184 5.70 -1.50 10.43
C PRO A 184 4.69 -1.05 11.50
N ASP A 185 3.98 0.04 11.23
CA ASP A 185 2.93 0.52 12.14
C ASP A 185 1.64 -0.32 11.98
N ILE A 186 1.34 -0.73 10.75
CA ILE A 186 0.18 -1.57 10.41
C ILE A 186 0.54 -2.62 9.34
N ILE A 187 -0.32 -3.61 9.14
CA ILE A 187 -0.22 -4.59 8.06
C ILE A 187 -1.43 -4.42 7.15
N ALA A 188 -1.18 -4.20 5.86
CA ALA A 188 -2.20 -4.06 4.83
C ALA A 188 -2.33 -5.37 4.05
N PHE A 189 -3.42 -6.10 4.26
CA PHE A 189 -3.82 -7.19 3.37
C PHE A 189 -4.56 -6.56 2.18
N GLU A 190 -4.01 -6.70 0.98
CA GLU A 190 -4.50 -6.00 -0.21
C GLU A 190 -4.73 -6.95 -1.38
N THR A 191 -5.69 -6.59 -2.23
CA THR A 191 -6.11 -7.39 -3.39
C THR A 191 -6.42 -8.84 -3.02
N ILE A 192 -7.33 -9.03 -2.05
CA ILE A 192 -7.82 -10.33 -1.60
C ILE A 192 -9.16 -10.64 -2.29
N PRO A 193 -9.18 -11.28 -3.46
CA PRO A 193 -10.41 -11.57 -4.19
C PRO A 193 -11.18 -12.78 -3.63
N ASN A 194 -10.50 -13.64 -2.85
CA ASN A 194 -11.05 -14.91 -2.39
C ASN A 194 -11.63 -14.80 -0.96
N LYS A 195 -12.90 -15.18 -0.79
CA LYS A 195 -13.60 -15.10 0.50
C LYS A 195 -13.00 -15.99 1.58
N VAL A 196 -12.44 -17.15 1.22
CA VAL A 196 -11.76 -18.04 2.18
C VAL A 196 -10.43 -17.43 2.61
N GLU A 197 -9.71 -16.80 1.69
CA GLU A 197 -8.48 -16.08 2.02
C GLU A 197 -8.73 -14.89 2.94
N ALA A 198 -9.81 -14.14 2.74
CA ALA A 198 -10.19 -13.05 3.64
C ALA A 198 -10.39 -13.52 5.10
N GLN A 199 -10.70 -14.80 5.34
CA GLN A 199 -10.85 -15.37 6.68
C GLN A 199 -9.51 -15.76 7.34
N VAL A 200 -8.37 -15.59 6.65
CA VAL A 200 -7.03 -15.83 7.22
C VAL A 200 -6.73 -14.83 8.34
N THR A 201 -7.33 -13.64 8.30
CA THR A 201 -7.16 -12.59 9.30
C THR A 201 -8.51 -12.10 9.81
N ASN A 202 -8.57 -11.76 11.11
CA ASN A 202 -9.72 -11.07 11.72
C ASN A 202 -9.47 -9.55 11.81
N LYS A 203 -8.38 -9.05 11.21
CA LYS A 203 -8.04 -7.61 11.21
C LYS A 203 -8.75 -6.88 10.05
N PRO A 204 -9.02 -5.57 10.18
CA PRO A 204 -9.62 -4.79 9.09
C PRO A 204 -8.83 -4.91 7.78
N ILE A 205 -9.55 -5.07 6.67
CA ILE A 205 -8.99 -5.14 5.31
C ILE A 205 -9.08 -3.73 4.70
N LEU A 206 -7.97 -3.26 4.14
CA LEU A 206 -7.90 -1.96 3.47
C LEU A 206 -8.24 -2.13 1.98
N VAL A 207 -9.12 -1.28 1.46
CA VAL A 207 -9.56 -1.31 0.05
C VAL A 207 -9.28 0.04 -0.59
N TYR A 208 -8.47 0.06 -1.64
CA TYR A 208 -8.14 1.28 -2.39
C TYR A 208 -8.17 0.95 -3.91
N PRO A 209 -8.94 1.68 -4.73
CA PRO A 209 -9.24 1.28 -6.11
C PRO A 209 -8.13 1.66 -7.11
N ASN A 210 -8.10 0.97 -8.25
CA ASN A 210 -7.31 1.35 -9.44
C ASN A 210 -7.81 2.68 -10.04
N SER A 211 -6.99 3.36 -10.84
CA SER A 211 -7.29 4.65 -11.51
C SER A 211 -8.55 4.68 -12.41
N GLY A 212 -9.23 3.55 -12.60
CA GLY A 212 -10.51 3.46 -13.33
C GLY A 212 -10.52 2.45 -14.47
N GLU A 213 -9.36 1.99 -14.91
CA GLU A 213 -9.23 0.98 -15.97
C GLU A 213 -9.00 -0.44 -15.46
N SER A 214 -9.27 -1.43 -16.30
CA SER A 214 -9.29 -2.85 -15.93
C SER A 214 -8.06 -3.57 -16.49
N TYR A 215 -7.45 -4.44 -15.68
CA TYR A 215 -6.35 -5.29 -16.13
C TYR A 215 -6.89 -6.55 -16.82
N ASP A 216 -6.44 -6.81 -18.04
CA ASP A 216 -6.71 -8.07 -18.75
C ASP A 216 -5.61 -9.06 -18.39
N GLY A 217 -5.94 -10.01 -17.50
CA GLY A 217 -5.00 -11.03 -17.02
C GLY A 217 -4.53 -12.01 -18.10
N GLU A 218 -5.29 -12.21 -19.18
CA GLU A 218 -4.89 -13.09 -20.29
C GLU A 218 -3.88 -12.38 -21.20
N ARG A 219 -4.15 -11.12 -21.53
CA ARG A 219 -3.26 -10.30 -22.39
C ARG A 219 -2.07 -9.71 -21.65
N LYS A 220 -2.10 -9.72 -20.32
CA LYS A 220 -1.15 -9.04 -19.44
C LYS A 220 -1.04 -7.54 -19.71
N GLU A 221 -2.15 -6.93 -20.12
CA GLU A 221 -2.21 -5.54 -20.56
C GLU A 221 -3.34 -4.80 -19.84
N TRP A 222 -3.16 -3.48 -19.68
CA TRP A 222 -4.21 -2.61 -19.18
C TRP A 222 -5.15 -2.22 -20.32
N VAL A 223 -6.45 -2.47 -20.14
CA VAL A 223 -7.48 -2.10 -21.10
C VAL A 223 -8.15 -0.84 -20.61
N GLN A 224 -8.07 0.23 -21.41
CA GLN A 224 -8.69 1.50 -21.10
C GLN A 224 -10.21 1.32 -21.03
N ASN A 225 -10.78 1.47 -19.84
CA ASN A 225 -12.22 1.56 -19.69
C ASN A 225 -12.59 3.01 -20.06
N THR A 226 -13.60 3.18 -20.92
CA THR A 226 -13.92 4.45 -21.60
C THR A 226 -14.49 5.55 -20.68
N GLY A 227 -14.21 5.55 -19.38
CA GLY A 227 -15.05 6.28 -18.42
C GLY A 227 -14.42 6.94 -17.20
N VAL A 228 -13.10 7.05 -17.03
CA VAL A 228 -12.55 7.77 -15.86
C VAL A 228 -11.29 8.55 -16.26
N SER A 229 -11.40 9.88 -16.30
CA SER A 229 -10.25 10.79 -16.32
C SER A 229 -9.68 10.97 -14.90
N ASP A 230 -8.47 11.52 -14.75
CA ASP A 230 -7.90 11.86 -13.42
C ASP A 230 -8.85 12.76 -12.59
N GLU A 231 -9.65 13.60 -13.25
CA GLU A 231 -10.69 14.43 -12.61
C GLU A 231 -11.88 13.59 -12.09
N ASP A 232 -12.24 12.50 -12.77
CA ASP A 232 -13.33 11.62 -12.37
C ASP A 232 -12.97 10.80 -11.12
N PHE A 233 -11.71 10.38 -10.94
CA PHE A 233 -11.28 9.61 -9.76
C PHE A 233 -11.44 10.42 -8.46
N VAL A 234 -11.06 11.71 -8.47
CA VAL A 234 -11.18 12.61 -7.32
C VAL A 234 -12.65 12.90 -6.98
N SER A 235 -13.55 12.88 -7.97
CA SER A 235 -14.97 13.10 -7.77
C SER A 235 -15.63 12.03 -6.88
N TYR A 236 -15.14 10.79 -6.91
CA TYR A 236 -15.65 9.70 -6.09
C TYR A 236 -15.19 9.73 -4.64
N VAL A 237 -14.09 10.44 -4.33
CA VAL A 237 -13.53 10.54 -2.97
C VAL A 237 -14.57 11.05 -1.98
N ASN A 238 -15.32 12.10 -2.36
CA ASN A 238 -16.40 12.64 -1.53
C ASN A 238 -17.46 11.58 -1.20
N LYS A 239 -17.90 10.84 -2.21
CA LYS A 239 -18.92 9.82 -2.06
C LYS A 239 -18.45 8.68 -1.16
N TRP A 240 -17.20 8.25 -1.31
CA TRP A 240 -16.63 7.23 -0.43
C TRP A 240 -16.57 7.69 1.02
N CYS A 241 -16.21 8.96 1.27
CA CYS A 241 -16.23 9.51 2.62
C CYS A 241 -17.65 9.62 3.19
N GLU A 242 -18.63 10.05 2.39
CA GLU A 242 -20.06 10.05 2.77
C GLU A 242 -20.57 8.64 3.10
N ASP A 243 -20.08 7.62 2.39
CA ASP A 243 -20.39 6.20 2.62
C ASP A 243 -19.58 5.57 3.77
N GLY A 244 -18.73 6.36 4.46
CA GLY A 244 -18.03 5.96 5.69
C GLY A 244 -16.55 5.57 5.53
N ALA A 245 -15.94 5.80 4.37
CA ALA A 245 -14.51 5.57 4.18
C ALA A 245 -13.66 6.62 4.92
N SER A 246 -12.76 6.17 5.80
CA SER A 246 -11.84 7.05 6.54
C SER A 246 -10.40 7.01 6.03
N LEU A 247 -10.07 6.08 5.14
CA LEU A 247 -8.76 5.92 4.51
C LEU A 247 -8.93 5.88 2.99
N VAL A 248 -8.26 6.78 2.26
CA VAL A 248 -8.42 6.90 0.80
C VAL A 248 -7.06 7.04 0.13
N GLY A 249 -6.81 6.27 -0.93
CA GLY A 249 -5.59 6.34 -1.73
C GLY A 249 -5.82 5.82 -3.14
N GLY A 250 -4.77 5.30 -3.78
CA GLY A 250 -4.82 4.83 -5.15
C GLY A 250 -4.06 3.54 -5.38
N CYS A 251 -4.54 2.68 -6.30
CA CYS A 251 -3.88 1.42 -6.64
C CYS A 251 -3.14 1.54 -7.97
N CYS A 252 -3.22 0.54 -8.84
CA CYS A 252 -2.47 0.52 -10.08
C CYS A 252 -2.71 1.80 -10.91
N ARG A 253 -1.62 2.36 -11.44
CA ARG A 253 -1.55 3.54 -12.31
C ARG A 253 -1.96 4.87 -11.68
N THR A 254 -2.29 4.88 -10.39
CA THR A 254 -2.33 6.12 -9.62
C THR A 254 -0.91 6.60 -9.33
N THR A 255 -0.73 7.92 -9.26
CA THR A 255 0.58 8.57 -9.21
C THR A 255 0.62 9.59 -8.07
N PRO A 256 1.79 10.18 -7.73
CA PRO A 256 1.88 11.27 -6.76
C PRO A 256 0.99 12.47 -7.13
N ASN A 257 0.70 12.71 -8.41
CA ASN A 257 -0.25 13.74 -8.81
C ASN A 257 -1.69 13.37 -8.42
N THR A 258 -2.09 12.11 -8.59
CA THR A 258 -3.37 11.58 -8.12
C THR A 258 -3.50 11.76 -6.61
N ILE A 259 -2.48 11.36 -5.85
CA ILE A 259 -2.46 11.48 -4.38
C ILE A 259 -2.49 12.93 -3.93
N LYS A 260 -1.77 13.84 -4.61
CA LYS A 260 -1.83 15.28 -4.34
C LYS A 260 -3.23 15.85 -4.59
N ALA A 261 -3.93 15.39 -5.62
CA ALA A 261 -5.30 15.80 -5.89
C ALA A 261 -6.28 15.32 -4.81
N ILE A 262 -6.15 14.05 -4.37
CA ILE A 262 -6.91 13.50 -3.23
C ILE A 262 -6.62 14.30 -1.96
N TYR A 263 -5.35 14.55 -1.65
CA TYR A 263 -4.93 15.31 -0.48
C TYR A 263 -5.57 16.71 -0.46
N ARG A 264 -5.44 17.47 -1.56
CA ARG A 264 -6.06 18.80 -1.69
C ARG A 264 -7.57 18.73 -1.47
N ARG A 265 -8.23 17.74 -2.07
CA ARG A 265 -9.68 17.57 -1.92
C ARG A 265 -10.09 17.28 -0.48
N LEU A 266 -9.38 16.39 0.22
CA LEU A 266 -9.70 16.00 1.58
C LEU A 266 -9.44 17.11 2.60
N VAL A 267 -8.42 17.96 2.38
CA VAL A 267 -8.17 19.15 3.20
C VAL A 267 -9.32 20.18 3.11
N ASP A 268 -10.02 20.23 1.96
CA ASP A 268 -11.14 21.14 1.73
C ASP A 268 -12.48 20.62 2.27
N ILE A 269 -12.57 19.34 2.66
CA ILE A 269 -13.78 18.77 3.27
C ILE A 269 -13.88 19.32 4.71
N PRO A 270 -14.94 20.05 5.08
CA PRO A 270 -15.17 20.46 6.46
C PRO A 270 -15.17 19.20 7.34
N ALA A 271 -14.51 19.22 8.50
CA ALA A 271 -14.50 18.11 9.45
C ALA A 271 -15.95 17.76 9.85
N ALA A 272 -16.57 16.86 9.08
CA ALA A 272 -18.01 16.62 9.10
C ALA A 272 -18.31 15.14 9.31
N LEU A 273 -17.46 14.42 10.03
CA LEU A 273 -17.81 13.08 10.50
C LEU A 273 -17.30 12.93 11.95
N PRO A 274 -18.19 12.85 12.95
CA PRO A 274 -17.80 12.41 14.27
C PRO A 274 -17.38 10.93 14.19
N LEU A 275 -16.12 10.66 14.57
CA LEU A 275 -15.60 9.30 14.84
C LEU A 275 -16.33 8.66 16.01
#